data_AF-A0A8H2Y7U3-F1
#
_entry.id   AF-A0A8H2Y7U3-F1
#
_cell.length_a   1.000
_cell.length_b   1.000
_cell.length_c   1.000
_cell.angle_alpha   90.00
_cell.angle_beta   90.00
_cell.angle_gamma   90.00
#
_symmetry.space_group_name_H-M   'P 1'
#
loop_
_entity.id
_entity.type
_entity.pdbx_description
1 polymer ?
#
loop_
_entity_poly.entity_id
_entity_poly.type
_entity_poly.pdbx_seq_one_letter_code
_entity_poly.pdbx_strand_id
1 'polypeptide(L)'
;MTKNPIAAFQAGVEDKLGFISTEFINWQGYVLAFSWGVWAFETYLIYRQFPNYSRPHPPAALKSHFTDEVFRKSQRYGKDKAKFGLISKLYSQLLETALIVFGSFPWAWKISGSLLAKFGYGPEYEIVHSIAFGTVLFYLNTIPSLPVSIYNTFVLEEKHGFNKMTPGLFIADTLKGWAVGFAIGAPFMAAFLKIVDWAGQSFVPWLMTFM
;
A
#
# COMPACT_ATOMS: atom_id res chain seq x y z
N MET A 1 -56.43 16.24 -16.19
CA MET A 1 -54.96 16.06 -16.15
C MET A 1 -54.43 16.70 -14.88
N THR A 2 -54.46 15.96 -13.78
CA THR A 2 -53.97 16.39 -12.46
C THR A 2 -52.45 16.36 -12.46
N LYS A 3 -51.81 17.53 -12.38
CA LYS A 3 -50.36 17.63 -12.16
C LYS A 3 -50.04 16.96 -10.83
N ASN A 4 -49.23 15.90 -10.88
CA ASN A 4 -48.82 15.14 -9.70
C ASN A 4 -48.09 16.08 -8.70
N PRO A 5 -48.66 16.37 -7.52
CA PRO A 5 -48.06 17.31 -6.57
C PRO A 5 -46.71 16.83 -6.04
N ILE A 6 -46.43 15.51 -6.08
CA ILE A 6 -45.15 14.92 -5.70
C ILE A 6 -44.06 15.30 -6.71
N ALA A 7 -44.38 15.33 -8.00
CA ALA A 7 -43.42 15.72 -9.04
C ALA A 7 -43.03 17.21 -8.95
N ALA A 8 -43.98 18.07 -8.56
CA ALA A 8 -43.70 19.49 -8.33
C ALA A 8 -42.82 19.71 -7.08
N PHE A 9 -43.01 18.90 -6.04
CA PHE A 9 -42.17 18.91 -4.85
C PHE A 9 -40.75 18.39 -5.14
N GLN A 10 -40.62 17.28 -5.88
CA GLN A 10 -39.32 16.74 -6.30
C GLN A 10 -38.54 17.73 -7.16
N ALA A 11 -39.18 18.36 -8.15
CA ALA A 11 -38.55 19.39 -8.98
C ALA A 11 -38.09 20.62 -8.17
N GLY A 12 -38.87 21.04 -7.16
CA GLY A 12 -38.49 22.14 -6.27
C GLY A 12 -37.37 21.77 -5.28
N VAL A 13 -37.21 20.49 -4.96
CA VAL A 13 -36.09 19.97 -4.17
C VAL A 13 -34.83 19.83 -5.03
N GLU A 14 -34.93 19.33 -6.26
CA GLU A 14 -33.83 19.25 -7.22
C GLU A 14 -33.30 20.63 -7.61
N ASP A 15 -34.18 21.62 -7.84
CA ASP A 15 -33.80 23.01 -8.12
C ASP A 15 -33.08 23.66 -6.93
N LYS A 16 -33.57 23.41 -5.71
CA LYS A 16 -32.93 23.88 -4.47
C LYS A 16 -31.66 23.13 -4.10
N LEU A 17 -31.48 21.89 -4.54
CA LEU A 17 -30.27 21.08 -4.36
C LEU A 17 -29.37 21.12 -5.60
N GLY A 18 -29.71 21.90 -6.63
CA GLY A 18 -28.91 22.05 -7.86
C GLY A 18 -27.55 22.71 -7.65
N PHE A 19 -27.34 23.37 -6.49
CA PHE A 19 -26.02 23.82 -6.05
C PHE A 19 -25.16 22.67 -5.50
N ILE A 20 -25.77 21.52 -5.17
CA ILE A 20 -25.10 20.23 -4.99
C ILE A 20 -25.08 19.52 -6.35
N SER A 21 -24.76 20.26 -7.41
CA SER A 21 -24.12 19.62 -8.55
C SER A 21 -22.82 19.05 -7.99
N THR A 22 -22.68 17.72 -8.00
CA THR A 22 -21.41 17.09 -7.67
C THR A 22 -20.44 17.58 -8.73
N GLU A 23 -19.71 18.66 -8.45
CA GLU A 23 -18.56 19.05 -9.25
C GLU A 23 -17.74 17.79 -9.47
N PHE A 24 -17.31 17.55 -10.70
CA PHE A 24 -16.50 16.39 -11.01
C PHE A 24 -15.15 16.56 -10.29
N ILE A 25 -15.05 16.04 -9.06
CA ILE A 25 -13.83 16.08 -8.28
C ILE A 25 -12.89 15.04 -8.88
N ASN A 26 -11.74 15.49 -9.37
CA ASN A 26 -10.69 14.62 -9.89
C ASN A 26 -9.93 13.93 -8.75
N TRP A 27 -10.60 13.00 -8.06
CA TRP A 27 -10.03 12.24 -6.92
C TRP A 27 -8.72 11.55 -7.27
N GLN A 28 -8.63 10.97 -8.48
CA GLN A 28 -7.42 10.35 -8.97
C GLN A 28 -6.25 11.35 -9.01
N GLY A 29 -6.49 12.54 -9.55
CA GLY A 29 -5.51 13.62 -9.59
C GLY A 29 -5.06 14.06 -8.19
N TYR A 30 -5.99 14.23 -7.25
CA TYR A 30 -5.66 14.60 -5.87
C TYR A 30 -4.84 13.53 -5.15
N VAL A 31 -5.23 12.26 -5.27
CA VAL A 31 -4.49 11.13 -4.66
C VAL A 31 -3.08 11.04 -5.23
N LEU A 32 -2.93 11.14 -6.56
CA LEU A 32 -1.63 11.12 -7.20
C LEU A 32 -0.78 12.34 -6.81
N ALA A 33 -1.36 13.54 -6.80
CA ALA A 33 -0.64 14.75 -6.39
C ALA A 33 -0.15 14.66 -4.94
N PHE A 34 -0.99 14.17 -4.04
CA PHE A 34 -0.60 13.96 -2.64
C PHE A 34 0.49 12.89 -2.50
N SER A 35 0.32 11.74 -3.15
CA SER A 35 1.31 10.64 -3.16
C SER A 35 2.67 11.12 -3.68
N TRP A 36 2.72 11.83 -4.81
CA TRP A 36 3.95 12.40 -5.34
C TRP A 36 4.53 13.51 -4.45
N GLY A 37 3.69 14.27 -3.75
CA GLY A 37 4.12 15.24 -2.74
C GLY A 37 4.83 14.57 -1.56
N VAL A 38 4.28 13.49 -1.02
CA VAL A 38 4.92 12.68 0.04
C VAL A 38 6.24 12.10 -0.47
N TRP A 39 6.25 11.50 -1.67
CA TRP A 39 7.46 10.96 -2.28
C TRP A 39 8.56 12.02 -2.44
N ALA A 40 8.21 13.23 -2.89
CA ALA A 40 9.15 14.33 -3.05
C ALA A 40 9.73 14.78 -1.70
N PHE A 41 8.89 14.87 -0.66
CA PHE A 41 9.32 15.21 0.68
C PHE A 41 10.29 14.16 1.25
N GLU A 42 9.97 12.88 1.16
CA GLU A 42 10.84 11.81 1.63
C GLU A 42 12.16 11.75 0.86
N THR A 43 12.11 11.97 -0.46
CA THR A 43 13.30 12.04 -1.31
C THR A 43 14.19 13.21 -0.89
N TYR A 44 13.60 14.37 -0.57
CA TYR A 44 14.31 15.52 -0.03
C TYR A 44 15.01 15.20 1.32
N LEU A 45 14.35 14.47 2.22
CA LEU A 45 14.96 14.04 3.48
C LEU A 45 16.18 13.13 3.26
N ILE A 46 16.08 12.17 2.34
CA ILE A 46 17.20 11.28 1.99
C ILE A 46 18.32 12.09 1.34
N TYR A 47 18.00 12.99 0.42
CA TYR A 47 18.96 13.88 -0.22
C TYR A 47 19.74 14.70 0.81
N ARG A 48 19.07 15.26 1.82
CA ARG A 48 19.71 15.98 2.93
C ARG A 48 20.56 15.09 3.82
N GLN A 49 20.15 13.85 4.03
CA GLN A 49 20.91 12.91 4.86
C GLN A 49 22.14 12.37 4.13
N PHE A 50 22.12 12.32 2.80
CA PHE A 50 23.15 11.69 1.99
C PHE A 50 24.57 12.24 2.22
N PRO A 51 24.80 13.57 2.28
CA PRO A 51 26.12 14.15 2.57
C PRO A 51 26.64 13.77 3.96
N ASN A 52 25.77 13.51 4.94
CA ASN A 52 26.18 13.13 6.29
C ASN A 52 26.89 11.78 6.32
N TYR A 53 26.69 10.92 5.31
CA TYR A 53 27.42 9.66 5.18
C TYR A 53 28.85 9.82 4.62
N SER A 54 29.29 11.05 4.32
CA SER A 54 30.64 11.37 3.85
C SER A 54 31.54 11.94 4.95
N ARG A 55 31.07 11.99 6.20
CA ARG A 55 31.86 12.54 7.30
C ARG A 55 33.06 11.62 7.59
N PRO A 56 34.28 12.18 7.76
CA PRO A 56 35.49 11.37 7.91
C PRO A 56 35.62 10.75 9.31
N HIS A 57 35.06 11.39 10.34
CA HIS A 57 35.20 10.98 11.74
C HIS A 57 33.85 10.98 12.47
N PRO A 58 33.69 10.12 13.50
CA PRO A 58 32.50 10.14 14.35
C PRO A 58 32.39 11.47 15.12
N PRO A 59 31.16 11.88 15.51
CA PRO A 59 30.96 13.01 16.43
C PRO A 59 31.77 12.82 17.72
N ALA A 60 32.24 13.92 18.32
CA ALA A 60 33.08 13.87 19.52
C ALA A 60 32.47 13.03 20.66
N ALA A 61 31.14 13.10 20.85
CA ALA A 61 30.41 12.32 21.85
C ALA A 61 30.43 10.80 21.63
N LEU A 62 30.70 10.33 20.41
CA LEU A 62 30.68 8.91 20.04
C LEU A 62 32.08 8.37 19.73
N LYS A 63 33.12 9.21 19.74
CA LYS A 63 34.48 8.82 19.35
C LYS A 63 35.05 7.70 20.24
N SER A 64 34.69 7.65 21.51
CA SER A 64 35.09 6.59 22.46
C SER A 64 34.41 5.24 22.20
N HIS A 65 33.30 5.23 21.46
CA HIS A 65 32.48 4.02 21.26
C HIS A 65 32.67 3.38 19.87
N PHE A 66 33.39 4.04 18.95
CA PHE A 66 33.61 3.55 17.60
C PHE A 66 35.09 3.56 17.24
N THR A 67 35.56 2.45 16.65
CA THR A 67 36.81 2.47 15.90
C THR A 67 36.59 3.16 14.56
N ASP A 68 37.63 3.82 14.03
CA ASP A 68 37.56 4.50 12.73
C ASP A 68 37.17 3.54 11.59
N GLU A 69 37.56 2.27 11.68
CA GLU A 69 37.21 1.25 10.70
C GLU A 69 35.70 0.93 10.72
N VAL A 70 35.14 0.69 11.91
CA VAL A 70 33.70 0.39 12.07
C VAL A 70 32.87 1.60 11.62
N PHE A 71 33.31 2.82 11.97
CA PHE A 71 32.66 4.04 11.49
C PHE A 71 32.71 4.14 9.95
N ARG A 72 33.87 3.93 9.33
CA ARG A 72 33.97 3.95 7.86
C ARG A 72 33.13 2.86 7.19
N LYS A 73 32.99 1.68 7.81
CA LYS A 73 32.10 0.62 7.31
C LYS A 73 30.63 1.03 7.40
N SER A 74 30.20 1.61 8.52
CA SER A 74 28.82 2.08 8.71
C SER A 74 28.45 3.22 7.75
N GLN A 75 29.38 4.14 7.48
CA GLN A 75 29.20 5.22 6.51
C GLN A 75 29.03 4.67 5.08
N ARG A 76 29.83 3.66 4.68
CA ARG A 76 29.70 3.00 3.37
C ARG A 76 28.36 2.28 3.23
N TYR A 77 27.97 1.51 4.25
CA TYR A 77 26.65 0.86 4.29
C TYR A 77 25.51 1.90 4.19
N GLY A 78 25.58 2.98 4.96
CA GLY A 78 24.60 4.06 4.92
C GLY A 78 24.47 4.70 3.54
N LYS A 79 25.58 4.92 2.82
CA LYS A 79 25.56 5.41 1.43
C LYS A 79 24.88 4.45 0.48
N ASP A 80 25.27 3.18 0.50
CA ASP A 80 24.70 2.18 -0.40
C ASP A 80 23.21 1.99 -0.13
N LYS A 81 22.81 1.96 1.15
CA LYS A 81 21.41 1.88 1.57
C LYS A 81 20.61 3.11 1.16
N ALA A 82 21.18 4.32 1.27
CA ALA A 82 20.52 5.53 0.83
C ALA A 82 20.33 5.57 -0.69
N LYS A 83 21.33 5.15 -1.48
CA LYS A 83 21.21 5.03 -2.94
C LYS A 83 20.15 4.02 -3.34
N PHE A 84 20.18 2.83 -2.74
CA PHE A 84 19.18 1.81 -2.97
C PHE A 84 17.79 2.32 -2.60
N GLY A 85 17.66 2.95 -1.43
CA GLY A 85 16.40 3.53 -0.95
C GLY A 85 15.80 4.57 -1.89
N LEU A 86 16.61 5.41 -2.55
CA LEU A 86 16.10 6.35 -3.57
C LEU A 86 15.54 5.62 -4.79
N ILE A 87 16.26 4.62 -5.30
CA ILE A 87 15.85 3.85 -6.48
C ILE A 87 14.60 3.02 -6.18
N SER A 88 14.58 2.32 -5.04
CA SER A 88 13.46 1.48 -4.63
C SER A 88 12.20 2.30 -4.38
N LYS A 89 12.32 3.50 -3.79
CA LYS A 89 11.20 4.42 -3.60
C LYS A 89 10.64 4.91 -4.93
N LEU A 90 11.49 5.33 -5.86
CA LEU A 90 11.03 5.73 -7.19
C LEU A 90 10.34 4.59 -7.94
N TYR A 91 10.92 3.38 -7.90
CA TYR A 91 10.31 2.20 -8.49
C TYR A 91 8.91 1.94 -7.91
N SER A 92 8.77 1.97 -6.59
CA SER A 92 7.49 1.75 -5.90
C SER A 92 6.47 2.83 -6.24
N GLN A 93 6.89 4.11 -6.26
CA GLN A 93 6.04 5.23 -6.65
C GLN A 93 5.52 5.11 -8.09
N LEU A 94 6.37 4.69 -9.03
CA LEU A 94 5.99 4.46 -10.41
C LEU A 94 5.02 3.29 -10.54
N LEU A 95 5.26 2.20 -9.80
CA LEU A 95 4.37 1.04 -9.78
C LEU A 95 2.99 1.42 -9.23
N GLU A 96 2.92 2.08 -8.09
CA GLU A 96 1.65 2.54 -7.49
C GLU A 96 0.91 3.52 -8.42
N THR A 97 1.63 4.46 -9.02
CA THR A 97 1.07 5.38 -10.02
C THR A 97 0.50 4.62 -11.20
N ALA A 98 1.23 3.63 -11.74
CA ALA A 98 0.75 2.80 -12.83
C ALA A 98 -0.52 2.03 -12.44
N LEU A 99 -0.54 1.41 -11.26
CA LEU A 99 -1.71 0.67 -10.79
C LEU A 99 -2.96 1.56 -10.66
N ILE A 100 -2.79 2.80 -10.19
CA ILE A 100 -3.89 3.78 -10.10
C ILE A 100 -4.33 4.24 -11.50
N VAL A 101 -3.38 4.62 -12.37
CA VAL A 101 -3.66 5.15 -13.71
C VAL A 101 -4.32 4.12 -14.63
N PHE A 102 -3.89 2.86 -14.56
CA PHE A 102 -4.46 1.78 -15.37
C PHE A 102 -5.72 1.14 -14.77
N GLY A 103 -6.26 1.69 -13.66
CA GLY A 103 -7.50 1.21 -13.08
C GLY A 103 -7.40 -0.21 -12.53
N SER A 104 -6.29 -0.55 -11.86
CA SER A 104 -6.05 -1.88 -11.32
C SER A 104 -7.10 -2.30 -10.28
N PHE A 105 -7.74 -1.36 -9.58
CA PHE A 105 -8.83 -1.64 -8.63
C PHE A 105 -10.09 -2.19 -9.34
N PRO A 106 -10.72 -1.47 -10.30
CA PRO A 106 -11.80 -2.04 -11.11
C PRO A 106 -11.44 -3.36 -11.80
N TRP A 107 -10.21 -3.45 -12.32
CA TRP A 107 -9.71 -4.67 -12.96
C TRP A 107 -9.65 -5.85 -11.98
N ALA A 108 -9.10 -5.64 -10.79
CA ALA A 108 -8.97 -6.68 -9.78
C ALA A 108 -10.36 -7.14 -9.30
N TRP A 109 -11.30 -6.20 -9.12
CA TRP A 109 -12.68 -6.53 -8.75
C TRP A 109 -13.38 -7.38 -9.81
N LYS A 110 -13.20 -7.05 -11.08
CA LYS A 110 -13.77 -7.82 -12.19
C LYS A 110 -13.18 -9.23 -12.25
N ILE A 111 -11.87 -9.37 -12.10
CA ILE A 111 -11.20 -10.66 -12.15
C ILE A 111 -11.56 -11.53 -10.96
N SER A 112 -11.60 -10.97 -9.74
CA SER A 112 -11.97 -11.73 -8.55
C SER A 112 -13.38 -12.29 -8.68
N GLY A 113 -14.35 -11.50 -9.13
CA GLY A 113 -15.72 -11.97 -9.39
C GLY A 113 -15.79 -13.01 -10.49
N SER A 114 -15.07 -12.81 -11.60
CA SER A 114 -15.04 -13.79 -12.71
C SER A 114 -14.41 -15.12 -12.29
N LEU A 115 -13.43 -15.09 -11.39
CA LEU A 115 -12.81 -16.30 -10.85
C LEU A 115 -13.77 -17.02 -9.90
N LEU A 116 -14.41 -16.30 -8.98
CA LEU A 116 -15.37 -16.85 -8.03
C LEU A 116 -16.61 -17.45 -8.69
N ALA A 117 -17.11 -16.82 -9.75
CA ALA A 117 -18.23 -17.35 -10.52
C ALA A 117 -17.94 -18.75 -11.09
N LYS A 118 -16.68 -19.07 -11.44
CA LYS A 118 -16.27 -20.40 -11.89
C LYS A 118 -16.35 -21.46 -10.79
N PHE A 119 -16.28 -21.04 -9.52
CA PHE A 119 -16.41 -21.89 -8.35
C PHE A 119 -17.84 -21.91 -7.78
N GLY A 120 -18.81 -21.31 -8.48
CA GLY A 120 -20.22 -21.28 -8.07
C GLY A 120 -20.58 -20.21 -7.05
N TYR A 121 -19.67 -19.26 -6.77
CA TYR A 121 -19.95 -18.11 -5.91
C TYR A 121 -20.41 -16.94 -6.78
N GLY A 122 -21.69 -16.59 -6.68
CA GLY A 122 -22.27 -15.46 -7.38
C GLY A 122 -22.05 -14.11 -6.67
N PRO A 123 -22.59 -13.01 -7.22
CA PRO A 123 -22.47 -11.66 -6.67
C PRO A 123 -23.05 -11.50 -5.26
N GLU A 124 -23.91 -12.42 -4.83
CA GLU A 124 -24.51 -12.46 -3.49
C GLU A 124 -23.49 -12.72 -2.37
N TYR A 125 -22.30 -13.26 -2.70
CA TYR A 125 -21.24 -13.54 -1.74
C TYR A 125 -20.23 -12.37 -1.65
N GLU A 126 -20.71 -11.18 -1.26
CA GLU A 126 -19.92 -9.94 -1.24
C GLU A 126 -18.65 -10.03 -0.38
N ILE A 127 -18.72 -10.70 0.79
CA ILE A 127 -17.56 -10.89 1.67
C ILE A 127 -16.50 -11.76 0.99
N VAL A 128 -16.91 -12.85 0.33
CA VAL A 128 -15.99 -13.75 -0.38
C VAL A 128 -15.37 -13.03 -1.58
N HIS A 129 -16.17 -12.24 -2.31
CA HIS A 129 -15.68 -11.39 -3.40
C HIS A 129 -14.64 -10.39 -2.90
N SER A 130 -14.91 -9.71 -1.79
CA SER A 130 -13.99 -8.75 -1.18
C SER A 130 -12.67 -9.38 -0.74
N ILE A 131 -12.70 -10.59 -0.17
CA ILE A 131 -11.49 -11.35 0.19
C ILE A 131 -10.70 -11.75 -1.06
N ALA A 132 -11.36 -12.26 -2.10
CA ALA A 132 -10.72 -12.60 -3.36
C ALA A 132 -10.13 -11.37 -4.05
N PHE A 133 -10.84 -10.25 -4.02
CA PHE A 133 -10.37 -8.95 -4.53
C PHE A 133 -9.11 -8.50 -3.80
N GLY A 134 -9.12 -8.51 -2.46
CA GLY A 134 -7.95 -8.20 -1.64
C GLY A 134 -6.76 -9.13 -1.93
N THR A 135 -7.02 -10.41 -2.21
CA THR A 135 -6.01 -11.40 -2.61
C THR A 135 -5.39 -11.06 -3.96
N VAL A 136 -6.20 -10.67 -4.96
CA VAL A 136 -5.70 -10.24 -6.28
C VAL A 136 -4.86 -8.96 -6.15
N LEU A 137 -5.34 -7.97 -5.38
CA LEU A 137 -4.58 -6.75 -5.11
C LEU A 137 -3.27 -7.01 -4.38
N PHE A 138 -3.26 -7.94 -3.43
CA PHE A 138 -2.06 -8.36 -2.74
C PHE A 138 -1.00 -8.88 -3.72
N TYR A 139 -1.37 -9.78 -4.63
CA TYR A 139 -0.42 -10.31 -5.61
C TYR A 139 0.01 -9.27 -6.66
N LEU A 140 -0.90 -8.37 -7.07
CA LEU A 140 -0.59 -7.26 -7.97
C LEU A 140 0.51 -6.35 -7.43
N ASN A 141 0.58 -6.16 -6.11
CA ASN A 141 1.61 -5.34 -5.47
C ASN A 141 2.86 -6.16 -5.08
N THR A 142 2.65 -7.38 -4.57
CA THR A 142 3.73 -8.19 -4.02
C THR A 142 4.65 -8.75 -5.10
N ILE A 143 4.10 -9.22 -6.22
CA ILE A 143 4.92 -9.85 -7.27
C ILE A 143 5.92 -8.84 -7.89
N PRO A 144 5.51 -7.61 -8.28
CA PRO A 144 6.45 -6.64 -8.82
C PRO A 144 7.43 -6.10 -7.78
N SER A 145 7.15 -6.17 -6.48
CA SER A 145 8.08 -5.73 -5.43
C SER A 145 9.15 -6.78 -5.08
N LEU A 146 8.98 -8.05 -5.48
CA LEU A 146 9.95 -9.12 -5.20
C LEU A 146 11.38 -8.82 -5.71
N PRO A 147 11.61 -8.33 -6.95
CA PRO A 147 12.95 -8.00 -7.43
C PRO A 147 13.69 -7.00 -6.55
N VAL A 148 12.97 -6.01 -6.00
CA VAL A 148 13.54 -5.01 -5.07
C VAL A 148 13.95 -5.68 -3.76
N SER A 149 13.10 -6.57 -3.21
CA SER A 149 13.39 -7.34 -1.99
C SER A 149 14.58 -8.30 -2.17
N ILE A 150 14.64 -8.99 -3.31
CA ILE A 150 15.74 -9.89 -3.67
C ILE A 150 17.05 -9.11 -3.77
N TYR A 151 17.05 -7.97 -4.46
CA TYR A 151 18.24 -7.12 -4.58
C TYR A 151 18.71 -6.60 -3.21
N ASN A 152 17.77 -6.14 -2.37
CA ASN A 152 18.10 -5.70 -1.01
C ASN A 152 18.81 -6.83 -0.23
N THR A 153 18.25 -8.03 -0.24
CA THR A 153 18.76 -9.15 0.56
C THR A 153 20.07 -9.72 0.03
N PHE A 154 20.09 -10.11 -1.26
CA PHE A 154 21.18 -10.90 -1.82
C PHE A 154 22.28 -10.06 -2.49
N VAL A 155 22.06 -8.75 -2.68
CA VAL A 155 23.08 -7.85 -3.24
C VAL A 155 23.50 -6.81 -2.20
N LEU A 156 22.57 -6.03 -1.67
CA LEU A 156 22.91 -4.94 -0.75
C LEU A 156 23.39 -5.48 0.61
N GLU A 157 22.57 -6.29 1.29
CA GLU A 157 22.90 -6.80 2.62
C GLU A 157 24.04 -7.84 2.58
N GLU A 158 24.10 -8.67 1.53
CA GLU A 158 25.21 -9.61 1.29
C GLU A 158 26.55 -8.88 1.11
N LYS A 159 26.58 -7.79 0.33
CA LYS A 159 27.80 -6.97 0.12
C LYS A 159 28.42 -6.47 1.43
N HIS A 160 27.61 -6.22 2.45
CA HIS A 160 28.07 -5.74 3.76
C HIS A 160 28.25 -6.85 4.79
N GLY A 161 27.96 -8.11 4.41
CA GLY A 161 28.08 -9.31 5.26
C GLY A 161 26.95 -9.47 6.29
N PHE A 162 25.85 -8.72 6.11
CA PHE A 162 24.69 -8.74 6.99
C PHE A 162 23.67 -9.81 6.60
N ASN A 163 23.65 -10.23 5.33
CA ASN A 163 22.77 -11.30 4.93
C ASN A 163 23.16 -12.62 5.61
N LYS A 164 22.15 -13.30 6.15
CA LYS A 164 22.23 -14.65 6.72
C LYS A 164 21.20 -15.60 6.10
N MET A 165 20.40 -15.09 5.15
CA MET A 165 19.36 -15.85 4.47
C MET A 165 19.93 -16.58 3.26
N THR A 166 19.52 -17.83 3.09
CA THR A 166 19.73 -18.58 1.84
C THR A 166 18.55 -18.36 0.90
N PRO A 167 18.70 -18.55 -0.44
CA PRO A 167 17.59 -18.43 -1.39
C PRO A 167 16.40 -19.34 -1.06
N GLY A 168 16.67 -20.57 -0.61
CA GLY A 168 15.62 -21.51 -0.19
C GLY A 168 14.86 -21.03 1.04
N LEU A 169 15.58 -20.49 2.04
CA LEU A 169 14.96 -19.93 3.24
C LEU A 169 14.12 -18.68 2.91
N PHE A 170 14.63 -17.80 2.06
CA PHE A 170 13.92 -16.59 1.61
C PHE A 170 12.57 -16.93 0.96
N ILE A 171 12.54 -17.90 0.04
CA ILE A 171 11.30 -18.33 -0.62
C ILE A 171 10.35 -18.98 0.39
N ALA A 172 10.87 -19.88 1.23
CA ALA A 172 10.06 -20.57 2.23
C ALA A 172 9.42 -19.58 3.21
N ASP A 173 10.17 -18.61 3.71
CA ASP A 173 9.67 -17.63 4.67
C ASP A 173 8.73 -16.62 4.02
N THR A 174 8.96 -16.26 2.75
CA THR A 174 8.03 -15.44 1.97
C THR A 174 6.67 -16.15 1.83
N LEU A 175 6.68 -17.41 1.40
CA LEU A 175 5.45 -18.20 1.21
C LEU A 175 4.74 -18.47 2.55
N LYS A 176 5.48 -18.78 3.62
CA LYS A 176 4.91 -18.91 4.97
C LYS A 176 4.29 -17.59 5.43
N GLY A 177 4.97 -16.47 5.19
CA GLY A 177 4.46 -15.14 5.50
C GLY A 177 3.13 -14.86 4.80
N TRP A 178 3.03 -15.21 3.52
CA TRP A 178 1.77 -15.09 2.76
C TRP A 178 0.69 -16.01 3.33
N ALA A 179 1.03 -17.28 3.60
CA ALA A 179 0.09 -18.25 4.16
C ALA A 179 -0.47 -17.80 5.52
N VAL A 180 0.40 -17.33 6.42
CA VAL A 180 -0.01 -16.78 7.73
C VAL A 180 -0.84 -15.52 7.55
N GLY A 181 -0.41 -14.63 6.65
CA GLY A 181 -1.13 -13.40 6.32
C GLY A 181 -2.56 -13.68 5.84
N PHE A 182 -2.76 -14.67 4.97
CA PHE A 182 -4.10 -15.07 4.53
C PHE A 182 -4.88 -15.81 5.61
N ALA A 183 -4.23 -16.69 6.38
CA ALA A 183 -4.89 -17.46 7.45
C ALA A 183 -5.48 -16.56 8.54
N ILE A 184 -4.83 -15.42 8.83
CA ILE A 184 -5.31 -14.44 9.82
C ILE A 184 -6.12 -13.33 9.14
N GLY A 185 -5.62 -12.80 8.03
CA GLY A 185 -6.20 -11.64 7.35
C GLY A 185 -7.55 -11.91 6.71
N ALA A 186 -7.79 -13.11 6.14
CA ALA A 186 -9.07 -13.42 5.52
C ALA A 186 -10.21 -13.53 6.56
N PRO A 187 -10.07 -14.25 7.69
CA PRO A 187 -11.07 -14.22 8.77
C PRO A 187 -11.25 -12.83 9.37
N PHE A 188 -10.16 -12.08 9.56
CA PHE A 188 -10.24 -10.71 10.07
C PHE A 188 -11.04 -9.81 9.12
N MET A 189 -10.75 -9.86 7.81
CA MET A 189 -11.49 -9.10 6.78
C MET A 189 -12.96 -9.53 6.74
N ALA A 190 -13.24 -10.83 6.85
CA ALA A 190 -14.60 -11.34 6.90
C ALA A 190 -15.39 -10.78 8.10
N ALA A 191 -14.79 -10.80 9.30
CA ALA A 191 -15.39 -10.25 10.50
C ALA A 191 -15.58 -8.73 10.41
N PHE A 192 -14.57 -8.01 9.91
CA PHE A 192 -14.63 -6.57 9.67
C PHE A 192 -15.81 -6.20 8.76
N LEU A 193 -15.90 -6.83 7.59
CA LEU A 193 -16.98 -6.58 6.64
C LEU A 193 -18.34 -7.01 7.21
N LYS A 194 -18.38 -8.09 8.00
CA LYS A 194 -19.62 -8.53 8.63
C LYS A 194 -20.14 -7.55 9.67
N ILE A 195 -19.25 -6.89 10.42
CA ILE A 195 -19.63 -5.84 11.38
C ILE A 195 -20.18 -4.62 10.64
N VAL A 196 -19.55 -4.22 9.52
CA VAL A 196 -20.06 -3.12 8.68
C VAL A 196 -21.48 -3.41 8.18
N ASP A 197 -21.69 -4.61 7.64
CA ASP A 197 -23.00 -5.08 7.16
C ASP A 197 -24.04 -5.12 8.30
N TRP A 198 -23.68 -5.70 9.45
CA TRP A 198 -24.58 -5.87 10.59
C TRP A 198 -24.98 -4.54 11.26
N ALA A 199 -24.02 -3.65 11.49
CA ALA A 199 -24.25 -2.43 12.26
C ALA A 199 -24.78 -1.26 11.41
N GLY A 200 -24.79 -1.38 10.08
CA GLY A 200 -25.36 -0.40 9.16
C GLY A 200 -24.81 1.00 9.39
N GLN A 201 -25.67 2.02 9.53
CA GLN A 201 -25.24 3.41 9.73
C GLN A 201 -24.46 3.66 11.04
N SER A 202 -24.59 2.78 12.03
CA SER A 202 -23.90 2.91 13.32
C SER A 202 -22.69 1.98 13.42
N PHE A 203 -22.06 1.61 12.30
CA PHE A 203 -20.96 0.64 12.31
C PHE A 203 -19.68 1.11 13.02
N VAL A 204 -19.45 2.42 13.12
CA VAL A 204 -18.18 2.99 13.59
C VAL A 204 -17.81 2.54 15.02
N PRO A 205 -18.68 2.66 16.05
CA PRO A 205 -18.32 2.22 17.41
C PRO A 205 -18.04 0.72 17.52
N TRP A 206 -18.77 -0.10 16.76
CA TRP A 206 -18.61 -1.55 16.76
C TRP A 206 -17.31 -1.98 16.08
N LEU A 207 -16.95 -1.35 14.95
CA LEU A 207 -15.65 -1.58 14.32
C LEU A 207 -14.50 -1.16 15.23
N MET A 208 -14.59 0.00 15.88
CA MET A 208 -13.54 0.47 16.79
C MET A 208 -13.35 -0.43 18.01
N THR A 209 -14.40 -1.14 18.43
CA THR A 209 -14.30 -2.13 19.52
C THR A 209 -13.68 -3.44 19.04
N PHE A 210 -13.86 -3.77 17.76
CA PHE A 210 -13.32 -4.98 17.15
C PHE A 210 -11.83 -4.86 16.78
N MET A 211 -11.39 -3.67 16.37
CA MET A 211 -9.98 -3.34 16.06
C MET A 211 -9.10 -3.27 17.30
#